data_AF-F4G2A1-F1
#
_entry.id   AF-F4G2A1-F1
#
_cell.length_a   1.000
_cell.length_b   1.000
_cell.length_c   1.000
_cell.angle_alpha   90.00
_cell.angle_beta   90.00
_cell.angle_gamma   90.00
#
_symmetry.space_group_name_H-M   'P 1'
#
loop_
_entity.id
_entity.type
_entity.pdbx_description
1 polymer ?
#
loop_
_entity_poly.entity_id
_entity_poly.type
_entity_poly.pdbx_seq_one_letter_code
_entity_poly.pdbx_strand_id
1 'polypeptide(L)'
;MYKKRAQYYLINRKYVDDIPLNNGDDVLGTVIFLKIPEAEEVLQSFALAKGTLSNALTSKMQTFIQNEEYAKAEEVSELIELIDNLNELEEKFKTISVAYVLSAIEMRGDLEIDIKSTALDLMEAIESAFLKSIPYLDDVGDLGKIIDNMRFSVEKLKGRIKGSK
;
A
#
# COMPACT_ATOMS: atom_id res chain seq x y z
N MET A 1 13.52 -12.90 -9.09
CA MET A 1 13.70 -12.52 -10.52
C MET A 1 13.56 -11.01 -10.76
N TYR A 2 12.60 -10.34 -10.08
CA TYR A 2 12.34 -8.90 -10.23
C TYR A 2 13.42 -7.95 -9.66
N LYS A 3 14.09 -8.34 -8.57
CA LYS A 3 15.23 -7.61 -7.96
C LYS A 3 16.41 -7.41 -8.92
N LYS A 4 16.73 -8.43 -9.73
CA LYS A 4 17.80 -8.36 -10.74
C LYS A 4 17.48 -7.42 -11.91
N ARG A 5 16.19 -7.30 -12.28
CA ARG A 5 15.75 -6.36 -13.32
C ARG A 5 15.84 -4.91 -12.84
N ALA A 6 15.33 -4.60 -11.65
CA ALA A 6 15.44 -3.26 -11.08
C ALA A 6 16.92 -2.84 -10.90
N GLN A 7 17.78 -3.74 -10.39
CA GLN A 7 19.22 -3.49 -10.26
C GLN A 7 19.92 -3.20 -11.60
N TYR A 8 19.59 -3.95 -12.67
CA TYR A 8 20.18 -3.72 -14.00
C TYR A 8 19.87 -2.31 -14.55
N TYR A 9 18.67 -1.78 -14.27
CA TYR A 9 18.28 -0.43 -14.70
C TYR A 9 18.90 0.68 -13.84
N LEU A 10 19.23 0.40 -12.58
CA LEU A 10 19.85 1.36 -11.66
C LEU A 10 21.37 1.47 -11.85
N ILE A 11 22.05 0.35 -12.17
CA ILE A 11 23.50 0.30 -12.39
C ILE A 11 23.94 1.10 -13.64
N ASN A 12 23.05 1.32 -14.61
CA ASN A 12 23.39 1.95 -15.90
C ASN A 12 23.20 3.48 -15.95
N ARG A 13 23.01 4.17 -14.82
CA ARG A 13 22.88 5.65 -14.79
C ARG A 13 23.93 6.32 -13.91
N LYS A 14 24.67 7.24 -14.53
CA LYS A 14 25.67 8.20 -13.99
C LYS A 14 25.25 9.07 -12.79
N TYR A 15 24.06 8.88 -12.22
CA TYR A 15 23.49 9.73 -11.16
C TYR A 15 22.94 8.92 -9.96
N VAL A 16 23.18 7.60 -9.90
CA VAL A 16 22.76 6.75 -8.77
C VAL A 16 23.86 6.64 -7.69
N ASP A 17 25.10 7.02 -8.03
CA ASP A 17 26.27 6.89 -7.14
C ASP A 17 26.23 7.79 -5.89
N ASP A 18 25.33 8.78 -5.82
CA ASP A 18 25.22 9.72 -4.69
C ASP A 18 24.14 9.34 -3.65
N ILE A 19 23.44 8.22 -3.83
CA ILE A 19 22.45 7.77 -2.84
C ILE A 19 23.10 6.68 -1.97
N PRO A 20 23.39 6.94 -0.69
CA PRO A 20 23.92 5.92 0.22
C PRO A 20 22.79 4.91 0.53
N LEU A 21 22.79 3.77 -0.17
CA LEU A 21 21.72 2.77 -0.12
C LEU A 21 22.18 1.55 0.70
N ASN A 22 21.53 1.28 1.82
CA ASN A 22 21.90 0.20 2.73
C ASN A 22 21.17 -1.13 2.45
N ASN A 23 20.01 -1.15 1.75
CA ASN A 23 19.33 -2.39 1.34
C ASN A 23 18.52 -2.25 0.04
N GLY A 24 18.31 -3.37 -0.69
CA GLY A 24 17.60 -3.40 -1.98
C GLY A 24 16.12 -2.98 -1.95
N ASP A 25 15.47 -3.01 -0.79
CA ASP A 25 14.09 -2.52 -0.60
C ASP A 25 14.07 -1.01 -0.43
N ASP A 26 15.10 -0.43 0.20
CA ASP A 26 15.29 1.03 0.27
C ASP A 26 15.42 1.61 -1.13
N VAL A 27 16.02 0.86 -2.06
CA VAL A 27 16.18 1.31 -3.45
C VAL A 27 14.85 1.43 -4.17
N LEU A 28 13.93 0.47 -3.98
CA LEU A 28 12.59 0.49 -4.60
C LEU A 28 11.75 1.62 -4.01
N GLY A 29 11.77 1.77 -2.67
CA GLY A 29 11.09 2.88 -1.98
C GLY A 29 11.66 4.25 -2.38
N THR A 30 12.98 4.39 -2.42
CA THR A 30 13.68 5.65 -2.75
C THR A 30 13.46 6.06 -4.22
N VAL A 31 13.39 5.11 -5.15
CA VAL A 31 13.10 5.41 -6.56
C VAL A 31 11.66 5.91 -6.75
N ILE A 32 10.70 5.33 -6.03
CA ILE A 32 9.32 5.81 -6.01
C ILE A 32 9.27 7.23 -5.41
N PHE A 33 9.89 7.41 -4.22
CA PHE A 33 9.98 8.67 -3.47
C PHE A 33 10.43 9.84 -4.35
N LEU A 34 11.48 9.64 -5.15
CA LEU A 34 12.09 10.70 -5.95
C LEU A 34 11.34 11.03 -7.24
N LYS A 35 10.37 10.21 -7.68
CA LYS A 35 9.73 10.35 -9.00
C LYS A 35 8.21 10.46 -8.99
N ILE A 36 7.53 9.84 -8.03
CA ILE A 36 6.08 9.89 -7.89
C ILE A 36 5.73 9.94 -6.38
N PRO A 37 5.86 11.12 -5.74
CA PRO A 37 5.56 11.28 -4.33
C PRO A 37 4.14 10.81 -3.97
N GLU A 38 3.18 10.96 -4.88
CA GLU A 38 1.79 10.54 -4.66
C GLU A 38 1.66 9.01 -4.53
N ALA A 39 2.52 8.22 -5.17
CA ALA A 39 2.51 6.76 -5.02
C ALA A 39 3.03 6.34 -3.65
N GLU A 40 3.97 7.09 -3.11
CA GLU A 40 4.42 6.90 -1.73
C GLU A 40 3.36 7.32 -0.72
N GLU A 41 2.68 8.47 -0.93
CA GLU A 41 1.57 8.89 -0.07
C GLU A 41 0.50 7.77 0.03
N VAL A 42 0.23 7.08 -1.09
CA VAL A 42 -0.65 5.89 -1.10
C VAL A 42 -0.11 4.76 -0.24
N LEU A 43 1.17 4.39 -0.38
CA LEU A 43 1.80 3.32 0.41
C LEU A 43 1.83 3.63 1.90
N GLN A 44 2.18 4.87 2.28
CA GLN A 44 2.21 5.30 3.68
C GLN A 44 0.80 5.31 4.28
N SER A 45 -0.19 5.82 3.53
CA SER A 45 -1.59 5.85 3.98
C SER A 45 -2.14 4.43 4.14
N PHE A 46 -1.81 3.52 3.21
CA PHE A 46 -2.17 2.12 3.28
C PHE A 46 -1.52 1.42 4.49
N ALA A 47 -0.21 1.58 4.69
CA ALA A 47 0.50 0.98 5.81
C ALA A 47 -0.06 1.46 7.16
N LEU A 48 -0.39 2.75 7.26
CA LEU A 48 -1.03 3.33 8.44
C LEU A 48 -2.44 2.74 8.65
N ALA A 49 -3.27 2.69 7.62
CA ALA A 49 -4.62 2.12 7.69
C ALA A 49 -4.59 0.65 8.13
N LYS A 50 -3.75 -0.15 7.46
CA LYS A 50 -3.54 -1.57 7.73
C LYS A 50 -3.07 -1.80 9.17
N GLY A 51 -2.03 -1.07 9.60
CA GLY A 51 -1.46 -1.20 10.93
C GLY A 51 -2.45 -0.82 12.03
N THR A 52 -3.14 0.30 11.89
CA THR A 52 -4.16 0.73 12.87
C THR A 52 -5.32 -0.26 12.94
N LEU A 53 -5.83 -0.73 11.79
CA LEU A 53 -6.93 -1.68 11.76
C LEU A 53 -6.55 -3.02 12.38
N SER A 54 -5.39 -3.58 12.01
CA SER A 54 -4.88 -4.84 12.55
C SER A 54 -4.67 -4.76 14.07
N ASN A 55 -4.11 -3.65 14.57
CA ASN A 55 -3.92 -3.45 16.01
C ASN A 55 -5.25 -3.33 16.78
N ALA A 56 -6.23 -2.63 16.21
CA ALA A 56 -7.55 -2.47 16.82
C ALA A 56 -8.29 -3.83 16.89
N LEU A 57 -8.26 -4.61 15.82
CA LEU A 57 -8.84 -5.95 15.78
C LEU A 57 -8.11 -6.91 16.72
N THR A 58 -6.79 -6.87 16.77
CA THR A 58 -5.99 -7.71 17.70
C THR A 58 -6.36 -7.42 19.15
N SER A 59 -6.50 -6.13 19.51
CA SER A 59 -6.92 -5.72 20.85
C SER A 59 -8.35 -6.19 21.16
N LYS A 60 -9.24 -6.14 20.17
CA LYS A 60 -10.61 -6.64 20.33
C LYS A 60 -10.67 -8.16 20.47
N MET A 61 -9.92 -8.89 19.66
CA MET A 61 -9.80 -10.34 19.73
C MET A 61 -9.35 -10.79 21.13
N GLN A 62 -8.32 -10.13 21.69
CA GLN A 62 -7.87 -10.41 23.07
C GLN A 62 -8.98 -10.17 24.09
N THR A 63 -9.78 -9.12 23.91
CA THR A 63 -10.93 -8.82 24.77
C THR A 63 -11.99 -9.94 24.69
N PHE A 64 -12.32 -10.41 23.48
CA PHE A 64 -13.25 -11.54 23.31
C PHE A 64 -12.72 -12.83 23.94
N ILE A 65 -11.42 -13.13 23.81
CA ILE A 65 -10.79 -14.28 24.46
C ILE A 65 -10.89 -14.18 25.98
N GLN A 66 -10.61 -13.00 26.55
CA GLN A 66 -10.72 -12.77 28.00
C GLN A 66 -12.15 -12.92 28.52
N ASN A 67 -13.14 -12.61 27.69
CA ASN A 67 -14.56 -12.75 28.01
C ASN A 67 -15.13 -14.14 27.65
N GLU A 68 -14.28 -15.09 27.24
CA GLU A 68 -14.68 -16.44 26.80
C GLU A 68 -15.60 -16.44 25.56
N GLU A 69 -15.64 -15.35 24.80
CA GLU A 69 -16.41 -15.19 23.56
C GLU A 69 -15.63 -15.74 22.34
N TYR A 70 -15.26 -17.02 22.38
CA TYR A 70 -14.33 -17.62 21.40
C TYR A 70 -14.81 -17.56 19.95
N ALA A 71 -16.12 -17.69 19.70
CA ALA A 71 -16.67 -17.61 18.34
C ALA A 71 -16.41 -16.24 17.69
N LYS A 72 -16.54 -15.14 18.45
CA LYS A 72 -16.23 -13.80 17.94
C LYS A 72 -14.73 -13.58 17.80
N ALA A 73 -13.93 -14.17 18.68
CA ALA A 73 -12.47 -14.12 18.55
C ALA A 73 -12.01 -14.81 17.26
N GLU A 74 -12.63 -15.93 16.87
CA GLU A 74 -12.37 -16.63 15.61
C GLU A 74 -12.74 -15.77 14.40
N GLU A 75 -13.94 -15.18 14.38
CA GLU A 75 -14.36 -14.25 13.32
C GLU A 75 -13.38 -13.07 13.16
N VAL A 76 -12.89 -12.49 14.26
CA VAL A 76 -11.91 -11.41 14.22
C VAL A 76 -10.55 -11.91 13.72
N SER A 77 -10.14 -13.14 14.07
CA SER A 77 -8.90 -13.75 13.58
C SER A 77 -8.92 -13.88 12.05
N GLU A 78 -10.03 -14.33 11.47
CA GLU A 78 -10.20 -14.41 10.01
C GLU A 78 -10.07 -13.04 9.33
N LEU A 79 -10.56 -11.97 9.98
CA LEU A 79 -10.40 -10.61 9.47
C LEU A 79 -8.94 -10.14 9.54
N ILE A 80 -8.19 -10.50 10.58
CA ILE A 80 -6.76 -10.19 10.69
C ILE A 80 -5.98 -10.90 9.58
N GLU A 81 -6.25 -12.18 9.32
CA GLU A 81 -5.63 -12.92 8.21
C GLU A 81 -5.95 -12.29 6.86
N LEU A 82 -7.19 -11.83 6.65
CA LEU A 82 -7.58 -11.10 5.45
C LEU A 82 -6.77 -9.80 5.28
N ILE A 83 -6.51 -9.08 6.37
CA ILE A 83 -5.70 -7.84 6.36
C ILE A 83 -4.23 -8.16 6.04
N ASP A 84 -3.69 -9.25 6.59
CA ASP A 84 -2.31 -9.68 6.32
C ASP A 84 -2.11 -10.10 4.86
N ASN A 85 -3.13 -10.67 4.22
CA ASN A 85 -3.09 -11.00 2.79
C ASN A 85 -3.02 -9.75 1.89
N LEU A 86 -3.36 -8.56 2.40
CA LEU A 86 -3.25 -7.32 1.62
C LEU A 86 -1.78 -6.92 1.33
N ASN A 87 -0.80 -7.54 2.01
CA ASN A 87 0.62 -7.39 1.71
C ASN A 87 0.96 -7.72 0.24
N GLU A 88 0.26 -8.69 -0.35
CA GLU A 88 0.50 -9.07 -1.75
C GLU A 88 0.10 -7.94 -2.72
N LEU A 89 -1.00 -7.24 -2.42
CA LEU A 89 -1.44 -6.09 -3.20
C LEU A 89 -0.48 -4.90 -3.04
N GLU A 90 0.07 -4.71 -1.83
CA GLU A 90 1.07 -3.69 -1.53
C GLU A 90 2.33 -3.90 -2.38
N GLU A 91 2.83 -5.13 -2.43
CA GLU A 91 4.00 -5.50 -3.23
C GLU A 91 3.74 -5.39 -4.74
N LYS A 92 2.54 -5.75 -5.19
CA LYS A 92 2.12 -5.56 -6.59
C LYS A 92 2.15 -4.08 -6.97
N PHE A 93 1.59 -3.21 -6.12
CA PHE A 93 1.58 -1.77 -6.36
C PHE A 93 2.98 -1.15 -6.34
N LYS A 94 3.86 -1.54 -5.40
CA LYS A 94 5.28 -1.13 -5.40
C LYS A 94 5.96 -1.51 -6.71
N THR A 95 5.77 -2.75 -7.15
CA THR A 95 6.38 -3.28 -8.37
C THR A 95 5.94 -2.51 -9.61
N ILE A 96 4.64 -2.26 -9.76
CA ILE A 96 4.07 -1.51 -10.89
C ILE A 96 4.51 -0.04 -10.82
N SER A 97 4.56 0.56 -9.63
CA SER A 97 5.04 1.93 -9.45
C SER A 97 6.48 2.10 -9.93
N VAL A 98 7.37 1.16 -9.59
CA VAL A 98 8.75 1.16 -10.08
C VAL A 98 8.81 0.90 -11.59
N ALA A 99 8.06 -0.06 -12.10
CA ALA A 99 8.00 -0.34 -13.54
C ALA A 99 7.54 0.90 -14.33
N TYR A 100 6.53 1.61 -13.81
CA TYR A 100 6.06 2.86 -14.37
C TYR A 100 7.15 3.94 -14.33
N VAL A 101 7.85 4.16 -13.19
CA VAL A 101 8.97 5.10 -13.12
C VAL A 101 10.07 4.76 -14.14
N LEU A 102 10.40 3.48 -14.31
CA LEU A 102 11.40 3.04 -15.27
C LEU A 102 10.92 3.22 -16.72
N SER A 103 9.65 2.97 -17.02
CA SER A 103 9.09 3.21 -18.36
C SER A 103 8.92 4.69 -18.72
N ALA A 104 9.04 5.63 -17.77
CA ALA A 104 9.15 7.07 -18.10
C ALA A 104 10.27 7.36 -19.07
N ILE A 105 11.26 6.49 -19.03
CA ILE A 105 12.50 6.60 -19.74
C ILE A 105 12.32 6.01 -21.15
N GLU A 106 11.33 5.12 -21.38
CA GLU A 106 11.07 4.43 -22.66
C GLU A 106 9.55 4.16 -22.85
N MET A 107 8.89 4.90 -23.76
CA MET A 107 7.47 4.87 -24.26
C MET A 107 6.37 4.13 -23.46
N ARG A 108 5.25 4.82 -23.19
CA ARG A 108 4.24 4.48 -22.16
C ARG A 108 2.79 4.45 -22.65
N GLY A 109 2.05 3.41 -22.26
CA GLY A 109 0.58 3.38 -22.32
C GLY A 109 0.00 2.51 -21.19
N ASP A 110 0.27 1.21 -21.24
CA ASP A 110 -0.37 0.22 -20.36
C ASP A 110 -0.03 0.43 -18.87
N LEU A 111 1.21 0.83 -18.57
CA LEU A 111 1.66 1.04 -17.19
C LEU A 111 0.97 2.21 -16.47
N GLU A 112 0.40 3.19 -17.20
CA GLU A 112 -0.42 4.24 -16.59
C GLU A 112 -1.76 3.71 -16.09
N ILE A 113 -2.34 2.74 -16.81
CA ILE A 113 -3.58 2.08 -16.42
C ILE A 113 -3.29 1.18 -15.23
N ASP A 114 -2.21 0.39 -15.31
CA ASP A 114 -1.85 -0.57 -14.27
C ASP A 114 -1.58 0.10 -12.92
N ILE A 115 -0.83 1.20 -12.88
CA ILE A 115 -0.53 1.89 -11.62
C ILE A 115 -1.80 2.51 -11.01
N LYS A 116 -2.71 3.05 -11.84
CA LYS A 116 -3.99 3.60 -11.36
C LYS A 116 -4.89 2.50 -10.83
N SER A 117 -5.01 1.39 -11.56
CA SER A 117 -5.82 0.24 -11.16
C SER A 117 -5.32 -0.35 -9.86
N THR A 118 -4.01 -0.56 -9.73
CA THR A 118 -3.47 -1.19 -8.52
C THR A 118 -3.46 -0.28 -7.29
N ALA A 119 -3.41 1.05 -7.47
CA ALA A 119 -3.69 1.99 -6.39
C ALA A 119 -5.14 1.91 -5.90
N LEU A 120 -6.10 1.77 -6.83
CA LEU A 120 -7.51 1.59 -6.50
C LEU A 120 -7.75 0.25 -5.80
N ASP A 121 -7.20 -0.85 -6.33
CA ASP A 121 -7.30 -2.18 -5.72
C ASP A 121 -6.86 -2.17 -4.25
N LEU A 122 -5.73 -1.49 -3.95
CA LEU A 122 -5.23 -1.34 -2.60
C LEU A 122 -6.20 -0.60 -1.67
N MET A 123 -6.76 0.51 -2.15
CA MET A 123 -7.69 1.34 -1.39
C MET A 123 -9.01 0.63 -1.14
N GLU A 124 -9.57 0.00 -2.18
CA GLU A 124 -10.82 -0.77 -2.07
C GLU A 124 -10.66 -1.98 -1.15
N ALA A 125 -9.50 -2.66 -1.19
CA ALA A 125 -9.27 -3.82 -0.34
C ALA A 125 -9.19 -3.45 1.15
N ILE A 126 -8.48 -2.37 1.50
CA ILE A 126 -8.44 -1.93 2.91
C ILE A 126 -9.78 -1.35 3.37
N GLU A 127 -10.50 -0.64 2.50
CA GLU A 127 -11.85 -0.15 2.78
C GLU A 127 -12.81 -1.31 3.04
N SER A 128 -12.76 -2.36 2.20
CA SER A 128 -13.57 -3.57 2.39
C SER A 128 -13.26 -4.25 3.72
N ALA A 129 -11.97 -4.41 4.06
CA ALA A 129 -11.56 -4.97 5.34
C ALA A 129 -12.08 -4.14 6.53
N PHE A 130 -11.98 -2.81 6.43
CA PHE A 130 -12.51 -1.90 7.44
C PHE A 130 -14.03 -2.04 7.61
N LEU A 131 -14.80 -2.01 6.52
CA LEU A 131 -16.26 -2.13 6.57
C LEU A 131 -16.71 -3.45 7.22
N LYS A 132 -16.01 -4.56 6.93
CA LYS A 132 -16.24 -5.85 7.58
C LYS A 132 -15.87 -5.85 9.07
N SER A 133 -14.96 -4.97 9.47
CA SER A 133 -14.46 -4.87 10.84
C SER A 133 -15.34 -4.02 11.75
N ILE A 134 -16.16 -3.11 11.19
CA ILE A 134 -17.02 -2.17 11.94
C ILE A 134 -17.79 -2.82 13.10
N PRO A 135 -18.44 -3.99 12.95
CA PRO A 135 -19.22 -4.61 14.03
C PRO A 135 -18.41 -4.93 15.30
N TYR A 136 -17.08 -5.04 15.17
CA TYR A 136 -16.18 -5.42 16.25
C TYR A 136 -15.42 -4.22 16.83
N LEU A 137 -15.45 -3.05 16.19
CA LEU A 137 -14.69 -1.89 16.62
C LEU A 137 -15.51 -0.99 17.55
N ASP A 138 -14.92 -0.57 18.67
CA ASP A 138 -15.58 0.33 19.62
C ASP A 138 -15.58 1.80 19.15
N ASP A 139 -14.56 2.20 18.38
CA ASP A 139 -14.45 3.51 17.73
C ASP A 139 -13.91 3.35 16.30
N VAL A 140 -14.60 3.96 15.36
CA VAL A 140 -14.29 3.94 13.91
C VAL A 140 -13.85 5.30 13.39
N GLY A 141 -13.94 6.36 14.19
CA GLY A 141 -13.78 7.75 13.73
C GLY A 141 -12.40 8.03 13.13
N ASP A 142 -11.34 7.62 13.83
CA ASP A 142 -9.97 7.87 13.37
C ASP A 142 -9.56 6.93 12.23
N LEU A 143 -10.04 5.69 12.23
CA LEU A 143 -9.85 4.76 11.11
C LEU A 143 -10.53 5.26 9.83
N GLY A 144 -11.75 5.80 9.95
CA GLY A 144 -12.47 6.40 8.82
C GLY A 144 -11.69 7.56 8.19
N LYS A 145 -11.13 8.46 9.00
CA LYS A 145 -10.27 9.56 8.50
C LYS A 145 -9.02 9.05 7.80
N ILE A 146 -8.39 7.99 8.31
CA ILE A 146 -7.19 7.40 7.69
C ILE A 146 -7.53 6.82 6.30
N ILE A 147 -8.68 6.14 6.18
CA ILE A 147 -9.13 5.59 4.89
C ILE A 147 -9.50 6.71 3.91
N ASP A 148 -10.14 7.77 4.37
CA ASP A 148 -10.42 8.96 3.54
C ASP A 148 -9.14 9.65 3.06
N ASN A 149 -8.11 9.73 3.91
CA ASN A 149 -6.79 10.20 3.50
C ASN A 149 -6.19 9.31 2.42
N MET A 150 -6.34 7.99 2.52
CA MET A 150 -5.87 7.06 1.49
C MET A 150 -6.61 7.27 0.16
N ARG A 151 -7.94 7.42 0.18
CA ARG A 151 -8.73 7.77 -1.01
C ARG A 151 -8.21 9.04 -1.67
N PHE A 152 -7.92 10.07 -0.87
CA PHE A 152 -7.37 11.32 -1.35
C PHE A 152 -5.97 11.15 -1.99
N SER A 153 -5.08 10.36 -1.37
CA SER A 153 -3.77 10.02 -1.92
C SER A 153 -3.88 9.29 -3.27
N VAL A 154 -4.83 8.37 -3.42
CA VAL A 154 -5.08 7.67 -4.70
C VAL A 154 -5.60 8.62 -5.77
N GLU A 155 -6.51 9.54 -5.44
CA GLU A 155 -6.99 10.53 -6.40
C GLU A 155 -5.89 11.51 -6.84
N LYS A 156 -5.02 11.94 -5.93
CA LYS A 156 -3.82 12.72 -6.25
C LYS A 156 -2.92 11.98 -7.25
N LEU A 157 -2.62 10.71 -6.98
CA LEU A 157 -1.82 9.86 -7.87
C LEU A 157 -2.45 9.75 -9.26
N LYS A 158 -3.76 9.47 -9.33
CA LYS A 158 -4.51 9.42 -10.59
C LYS A 158 -4.42 10.74 -11.35
N GLY A 159 -4.57 11.88 -10.64
CA GLY A 159 -4.46 13.22 -11.19
C GLY A 159 -3.07 13.51 -11.77
N ARG A 160 -2.01 13.13 -11.05
CA ARG A 160 -0.61 13.27 -11.48
C ARG A 160 -0.36 12.54 -12.81
N ILE A 161 -0.81 11.29 -12.92
CA ILE A 161 -0.60 10.47 -14.12
C ILE A 161 -1.49 10.94 -15.28
N LYS A 162 -2.60 11.63 -15.01
CA LYS A 162 -3.46 12.23 -16.06
C LYS A 162 -2.81 13.45 -16.76
N GLY A 163 -1.76 14.02 -16.15
CA GLY A 163 -1.13 15.28 -16.59
C GLY A 163 0.10 15.14 -17.50
N SER A 164 0.59 13.94 -17.78
CA SER A 164 1.69 13.70 -18.72
C SER A 164 1.18 13.64 -20.16
N LYS A 165 0.81 14.80 -20.72
CA LYS A 165 0.65 15.00 -22.17
C LYS A 165 1.82 15.79 -22.73
#